data_AF-A0AAW9H3P4-F1
#
_entry.id   AF-A0AAW9H3P4-F1
#
_cell.length_a   1.000
_cell.length_b   1.000
_cell.length_c   1.000
_cell.angle_alpha   90.00
_cell.angle_beta   90.00
_cell.angle_gamma   90.00
#
_symmetry.space_group_name_H-M   'P 1'
#
loop_
_entity.id
_entity.type
_entity.pdbx_description
1 polymer ?
#
loop_
_entity_poly.entity_id
_entity_poly.type
_entity_poly.pdbx_seq_one_letter_code
_entity_poly.pdbx_strand_id
1 'polypeptide(L)'
;MNDEASINVETIAAMARDAEWLNADACAFLLGLTTRKGTVNRRAFLERVAVRPSFPKPMSIGTKKLWKRADVVLWADDESRIRRAS
;
A
#
# COMPACT_ATOMS: atom_id res chain seq x y z
N MET A 1 16.07 19.73 14.18
CA MET A 1 15.11 19.72 13.07
C MET A 1 15.03 18.29 12.59
N ASN A 2 13.91 17.60 12.85
CA ASN A 2 13.69 16.26 12.31
C ASN A 2 13.15 16.46 10.89
N ASP A 3 14.06 16.55 9.92
CA ASP A 3 13.72 16.39 8.52
C ASP A 3 13.40 14.91 8.28
N GLU A 4 12.21 14.48 8.72
CA GLU A 4 11.52 13.39 8.06
C GLU A 4 11.34 13.86 6.63
N ALA A 5 12.21 13.38 5.74
CA ALA A 5 12.05 13.51 4.30
C ALA A 5 10.70 12.89 3.95
N SER A 6 9.65 13.72 4.02
CA SER A 6 8.30 13.34 3.64
C SER A 6 8.39 13.00 2.17
N ILE A 7 8.37 11.70 1.88
CA ILE A 7 8.30 11.24 0.50
C ILE A 7 7.04 11.86 -0.07
N ASN A 8 7.21 12.77 -1.04
CA ASN A 8 6.12 13.50 -1.65
C ASN A 8 5.09 12.48 -2.19
N VAL A 9 3.80 12.77 -2.02
CA VAL A 9 2.69 11.97 -2.55
C VAL A 9 2.86 11.72 -4.05
N GLU A 10 3.42 12.66 -4.80
CA GLU A 10 3.73 12.49 -6.22
C GLU A 10 4.74 11.36 -6.47
N THR A 11 5.79 11.27 -5.66
CA THR A 11 6.77 10.18 -5.70
C THR A 11 6.12 8.85 -5.37
N ILE A 12 5.26 8.81 -4.34
CA ILE A 12 4.51 7.60 -3.97
C ILE A 12 3.57 7.17 -5.10
N ALA A 13 2.91 8.13 -5.75
CA ALA A 13 2.01 7.88 -6.88
C ALA A 13 2.76 7.36 -8.12
N ALA A 14 3.96 7.88 -8.39
CA ALA A 14 4.82 7.32 -9.44
C ALA A 14 5.21 5.87 -9.13
N MET A 15 5.65 5.59 -7.90
CA MET A 15 5.98 4.22 -7.48
C MET A 15 4.77 3.27 -7.58
N ALA A 16 3.59 3.69 -7.12
CA ALA A 16 2.39 2.88 -7.20
C ALA A 16 1.96 2.57 -8.64
N ARG A 17 2.31 3.41 -9.61
CA ARG A 17 2.00 3.21 -11.03
C ARG A 17 3.01 2.31 -11.73
N ASP A 18 4.30 2.59 -11.54
CA ASP A 18 5.34 2.05 -12.42
C ASP A 18 6.22 0.98 -11.76
N ALA A 19 6.26 0.89 -10.42
CA ALA A 19 7.11 -0.09 -9.75
C ALA A 19 6.48 -1.49 -9.74
N GLU A 20 7.30 -2.51 -10.01
CA GLU A 20 6.89 -3.91 -9.87
C GLU A 20 6.68 -4.29 -8.39
N TRP A 21 7.53 -3.77 -7.51
CA TRP A 21 7.53 -4.05 -6.07
C TRP A 21 7.27 -2.78 -5.26
N LEU A 22 6.16 -2.79 -4.53
CA LEU A 22 5.66 -1.66 -3.76
C LEU A 22 6.13 -1.71 -2.32
N ASN A 23 6.50 -0.56 -1.77
CA ASN A 23 6.66 -0.39 -0.32
C ASN A 23 5.29 -0.15 0.34
N ALA A 24 5.28 -0.09 1.67
CA ALA A 24 4.05 0.10 2.44
C ALA A 24 3.28 1.39 2.09
N ASP A 25 3.99 2.48 1.76
CA ASP A 25 3.38 3.76 1.39
C ASP A 25 2.70 3.68 0.03
N ALA A 26 3.35 3.08 -0.97
CA ALA A 26 2.78 2.87 -2.29
C ALA A 26 1.58 1.90 -2.24
N CYS A 27 1.63 0.85 -1.42
CA CYS A 27 0.47 0.00 -1.17
C CYS A 27 -0.69 0.78 -0.53
N ALA A 28 -0.40 1.58 0.50
CA ALA A 28 -1.41 2.41 1.17
C ALA A 28 -2.06 3.38 0.18
N PHE A 29 -1.26 4.04 -0.67
CA PHE A 29 -1.76 4.93 -1.72
C PHE A 29 -2.62 4.20 -2.74
N LEU A 30 -2.13 3.07 -3.27
CA LEU A 30 -2.85 2.26 -4.28
C LEU A 30 -4.22 1.78 -3.76
N LEU A 31 -4.31 1.46 -2.47
CA LEU A 31 -5.53 1.02 -1.81
C LEU A 31 -6.42 2.18 -1.30
N GLY A 32 -6.05 3.43 -1.58
CA GLY A 32 -6.81 4.60 -1.14
C GLY A 32 -6.81 4.84 0.38
N LEU A 33 -5.80 4.33 1.08
CA LEU A 33 -5.64 4.52 2.52
C LEU A 33 -4.98 5.87 2.80
N THR A 34 -5.81 6.90 2.96
CA THR A 34 -5.37 8.25 3.33
C THR A 34 -5.78 8.62 4.76
N THR A 35 -5.06 9.55 5.37
CA THR A 35 -5.47 10.20 6.60
C THR A 35 -6.57 11.22 6.30
N ARG A 36 -7.22 11.75 7.35
CA ARG A 36 -8.19 12.85 7.22
C ARG A 36 -7.59 14.12 6.58
N LYS A 37 -6.26 14.26 6.60
CA LYS A 37 -5.53 15.37 5.98
C LYS A 37 -5.15 15.08 4.52
N GLY A 38 -5.61 13.97 3.94
CA GLY A 38 -5.32 13.59 2.56
C GLY A 38 -3.93 12.96 2.34
N THR A 39 -3.14 12.76 3.39
CA THR A 39 -1.81 12.13 3.29
C THR A 39 -1.90 10.61 3.30
N VAL A 40 -0.92 9.93 2.70
CA VAL A 40 -0.85 8.45 2.71
C VAL A 40 -0.78 7.92 4.14
N ASN A 41 -1.60 6.91 4.45
CA ASN A 41 -1.69 6.31 5.78
C ASN A 41 -1.01 4.94 5.84
N ARG A 42 0.33 4.98 5.88
CA ARG A 42 1.20 3.81 6.00
C ARG A 42 0.82 2.89 7.16
N ARG A 43 0.51 3.48 8.32
CA ARG A 43 0.20 2.73 9.55
C ARG A 43 -1.09 1.92 9.38
N ALA A 44 -2.13 2.53 8.82
CA ALA A 44 -3.37 1.82 8.55
C ALA A 44 -3.16 0.63 7.60
N PHE A 45 -2.31 0.77 6.58
CA PHE A 45 -1.97 -0.35 5.70
C PHE A 45 -1.31 -1.49 6.48
N LEU A 46 -0.25 -1.19 7.23
CA LEU A 46 0.53 -2.20 7.96
C LEU A 46 -0.29 -2.92 9.03
N GLU A 47 -1.15 -2.20 9.76
CA GLU A 47 -1.89 -2.74 10.90
C GLU A 47 -3.22 -3.39 10.52
N ARG A 48 -3.83 -3.02 9.37
CA ARG A 48 -5.20 -3.45 9.03
C ARG A 48 -5.28 -4.26 7.75
N VAL A 49 -4.40 -4.02 6.79
CA VAL A 49 -4.44 -4.68 5.49
C VAL A 49 -3.35 -5.73 5.37
N ALA A 50 -2.10 -5.36 5.61
CA ALA A 50 -0.96 -6.26 5.44
C ALA A 50 -0.96 -7.47 6.39
N VAL A 51 -1.71 -7.39 7.50
CA VAL A 51 -1.91 -8.49 8.46
C VAL A 51 -3.03 -9.45 8.05
N ARG A 52 -3.84 -9.12 7.04
CA ARG A 52 -4.97 -9.97 6.64
C ARG A 52 -4.43 -11.25 5.99
N PRO A 53 -4.98 -12.43 6.31
CA PRO A 53 -4.51 -13.69 5.74
C PRO A 53 -4.77 -13.80 4.24
N SER A 54 -5.79 -13.09 3.71
CA SER A 54 -6.09 -13.03 2.28
C SER A 54 -5.19 -12.06 1.51
N PHE A 55 -4.46 -11.17 2.19
CA PHE A 55 -3.63 -10.17 1.52
C PHE A 55 -2.32 -10.80 1.00
N PRO A 56 -1.78 -10.34 -0.14
CA PRO A 56 -0.53 -10.86 -0.68
C PRO A 56 0.62 -10.84 0.33
N LYS A 57 1.38 -11.93 0.38
CA LYS A 57 2.54 -12.03 1.28
C LYS A 57 3.67 -11.11 0.77
N PRO A 58 4.34 -10.38 1.67
CA PRO A 58 5.48 -9.56 1.27
C PRO A 58 6.70 -10.42 0.94
N MET A 59 7.50 -9.92 0.01
CA MET A 59 8.92 -10.25 -0.08
C MET A 59 9.68 -9.43 0.98
N SER A 60 10.51 -10.10 1.76
CA SER A 60 11.38 -9.44 2.75
C SER A 60 12.79 -9.28 2.17
N ILE A 61 13.27 -8.05 2.05
CA ILE A 61 14.64 -7.72 1.65
C ILE A 61 15.30 -6.99 2.82
N GLY A 62 16.07 -7.73 3.62
CA GLY A 62 16.58 -7.25 4.91
C GLY A 62 15.42 -6.86 5.83
N THR A 63 15.39 -5.61 6.28
CA THR A 63 14.32 -5.07 7.14
C THR A 63 13.13 -4.51 6.36
N LYS A 64 13.22 -4.42 5.02
CA LYS A 64 12.17 -3.87 4.17
C LYS A 64 11.23 -4.98 3.71
N LYS A 65 9.92 -4.69 3.78
CA LYS A 65 8.87 -5.52 3.18
C LYS A 65 8.39 -4.84 1.90
N LEU A 66 8.35 -5.61 0.82
CA LEU A 66 7.84 -5.19 -0.48
C LEU A 66 6.74 -6.14 -0.94
N TRP A 67 5.75 -5.60 -1.65
CA TRP A 67 4.63 -6.37 -2.19
C TRP A 67 4.62 -6.25 -3.70
N LYS A 68 4.33 -7.35 -4.39
CA LYS A 68 4.23 -7.31 -5.85
C LYS A 68 2.98 -6.53 -6.24
N ARG A 69 3.15 -5.48 -7.06
CA ARG A 69 2.07 -4.58 -7.45
C ARG A 69 0.88 -5.33 -8.04
N ALA A 70 1.15 -6.27 -8.95
CA ALA A 70 0.12 -7.05 -9.62
C ALA A 70 -0.80 -7.79 -8.64
N ASP A 71 -0.20 -8.40 -7.61
CA ASP A 71 -0.95 -9.16 -6.59
C ASP A 71 -1.79 -8.21 -5.72
N VAL A 72 -1.27 -7.03 -5.37
CA VAL A 72 -2.00 -6.03 -4.59
C VAL A 72 -3.19 -5.47 -5.37
N VAL A 73 -3.01 -5.19 -6.67
CA VAL A 73 -4.10 -4.72 -7.55
C VAL A 73 -5.18 -5.78 -7.69
N LEU A 74 -4.79 -7.03 -7.99
CA LEU A 74 -5.74 -8.13 -8.12
C LEU A 74 -6.56 -8.33 -6.84
N TRP A 75 -5.88 -8.33 -5.69
CA TRP A 75 -6.55 -8.43 -4.40
C TRP A 75 -7.53 -7.27 -4.15
N ALA A 76 -7.16 -6.04 -4.50
CA ALA A 76 -8.03 -4.88 -4.35
C ALA A 76 -9.30 -4.99 -5.20
N ASP A 77 -9.15 -5.49 -6.44
CA ASP A 77 -10.27 -5.76 -7.34
C ASP A 77 -11.20 -6.83 -6.76
N ASP A 78 -10.66 -7.94 -6.27
CA ASP A 78 -11.42 -9.02 -5.65
C ASP A 78 -12.19 -8.56 -4.41
N GLU A 79 -11.53 -7.81 -3.52
CA GLU A 79 -12.17 -7.22 -2.33
C GLU A 79 -13.30 -6.25 -2.71
N SER A 80 -13.12 -5.47 -3.78
CA SER A 80 -14.16 -4.57 -4.27
C SER A 80 -15.39 -5.32 -4.79
N ARG A 81 -15.18 -6.48 -5.42
CA ARG A 81 -16.27 -7.36 -5.91
C ARG A 81 -17.02 -7.99 -4.76
N ILE A 82 -16.31 -8.53 -3.76
CA ILE A 82 -16.91 -9.12 -2.56
C ILE A 82 -17.76 -8.07 -1.83
N ARG A 83 -17.24 -6.86 -1.64
CA ARG A 83 -17.96 -5.77 -0.96
C ARG A 83 -19.23 -5.32 -1.71
N ARG A 84 -19.26 -5.41 -3.04
CA ARG A 84 -20.43 -5.06 -3.85
C ARG A 84 -21.50 -6.16 -3.90
N ALA A 85 -21.10 -7.40 -3.66
CA ALA A 85 -21.98 -8.56 -3.63
C ALA A 85 -22.62 -8.83 -2.26
N SER A 86 -22.16 -8.12 -1.22
CA SER A 86 -22.68 -8.17 0.16
C SER A 86 -23.63 -7.00 0.41
#